data_AF-A0A7C3LI17-F1
#
_entry.id   AF-A0A7C3LI17-F1
#
_cell.length_a   1.000
_cell.length_b   1.000
_cell.length_c   1.000
_cell.angle_alpha   90.00
_cell.angle_beta   90.00
_cell.angle_gamma   90.00
#
_symmetry.space_group_name_H-M   'P 1'
#
loop_
_entity.id
_entity.type
_entity.pdbx_description
1 polymer ?
#
loop_
_entity_poly.entity_id
_entity_poly.type
_entity_poly.pdbx_seq_one_letter_code
_entity_poly.pdbx_strand_id
1 'polypeptide(L)'
;MRDKKARAPASSSDPSQSGERPERDKPWLFRTYAGHSTAAKSNELYKLNISKGQTGLSIAFDLPTQTGYDSDHELARGEVGKVGVPVSHLGDMRSLLDGIPLDQMNTSMTINATAAWLLSLYVAFADEQGIPRSKLTGTIQNDIIKEYLSRGTYVFPPEPSLRLIKDTIVFSTREVPKWNPTNVCSYHLQEAGATPVQELAFALATAIAVLDTVKAS
;
A
#
# COMPACT_ATOMS: atom_id res chain seq x y z
N MET A 1 -16.88 -36.88 55.80
CA MET A 1 -17.60 -36.89 54.50
C MET A 1 -18.05 -35.46 54.22
N ARG A 2 -17.33 -34.77 53.33
CA ARG A 2 -17.60 -33.49 52.63
C ARG A 2 -18.03 -32.26 53.46
N ASP A 3 -17.03 -31.46 53.83
CA ASP A 3 -17.17 -30.04 54.18
C ASP A 3 -17.76 -29.23 53.03
N LYS A 4 -18.90 -28.58 53.28
CA LYS A 4 -19.45 -27.54 52.39
C LYS A 4 -18.80 -26.19 52.74
N LYS A 5 -17.64 -25.89 52.15
CA LYS A 5 -17.14 -24.50 52.08
C LYS A 5 -18.09 -23.69 51.19
N ALA A 6 -18.78 -22.72 51.77
CA ALA A 6 -19.54 -21.71 51.04
C ALA A 6 -18.58 -20.94 50.12
N ARG A 7 -18.86 -20.96 48.81
CA ARG A 7 -18.10 -20.22 47.80
C ARG A 7 -18.57 -18.77 47.84
N ALA A 8 -17.65 -17.85 48.15
CA ALA A 8 -17.91 -16.41 48.01
C ALA A 8 -18.27 -16.08 46.55
N PRO A 9 -19.22 -15.17 46.29
CA PRO A 9 -19.56 -14.79 44.92
C PRO A 9 -18.35 -14.13 44.26
N ALA A 10 -18.02 -14.59 43.04
CA ALA A 10 -17.01 -13.96 42.21
C ALA A 10 -17.46 -12.54 41.87
N SER A 11 -16.60 -11.55 42.12
CA SER A 11 -16.81 -10.18 41.67
C SER A 11 -16.71 -10.15 40.14
N SER A 12 -17.84 -10.28 39.45
CA SER A 12 -17.95 -9.92 38.05
C SER A 12 -17.96 -8.40 37.97
N SER A 13 -16.80 -7.78 37.81
CA SER A 13 -16.74 -6.40 37.36
C SER A 13 -17.19 -6.39 35.90
N ASP A 14 -18.47 -6.12 35.70
CA ASP A 14 -19.03 -5.80 34.39
C ASP A 14 -18.32 -4.53 33.87
N PRO A 15 -17.66 -4.56 32.70
CA PRO A 15 -17.01 -3.38 32.13
C PRO A 15 -17.98 -2.22 31.88
N SER A 16 -19.29 -2.47 31.93
CA SER A 16 -20.34 -1.47 31.78
C SER A 16 -20.47 -0.48 32.96
N GLN A 17 -19.78 -0.70 34.08
CA GLN A 17 -19.91 0.13 35.29
C GLN A 17 -18.96 1.33 35.37
N SER A 18 -17.99 1.47 34.47
CA SER A 18 -17.27 2.75 34.32
C SER A 18 -18.15 3.69 33.53
N GLY A 19 -18.74 4.71 34.16
CA GLY A 19 -19.58 5.73 33.52
C GLY A 19 -18.89 6.60 32.45
N GLU A 20 -17.78 6.12 31.89
CA GLU A 20 -17.07 6.72 30.77
C GLU A 20 -17.77 6.33 29.46
N ARG A 21 -18.15 7.34 28.68
CA ARG A 21 -18.66 7.10 27.33
C ARG A 21 -17.54 6.45 26.50
N PRO A 22 -17.84 5.47 25.63
CA PRO A 22 -16.84 4.91 24.73
C PRO A 22 -16.15 6.03 23.95
N GLU A 23 -14.82 5.98 23.91
CA GLU A 23 -14.04 6.89 23.08
C GLU A 23 -14.47 6.73 21.62
N ARG A 24 -14.69 7.84 20.92
CA ARG A 24 -15.11 7.79 19.52
C ARG A 24 -13.94 7.30 18.67
N ASP A 25 -14.23 6.40 17.73
CA ASP A 25 -13.26 5.97 16.74
C ASP A 25 -12.68 7.16 15.97
N LYS A 26 -11.40 7.06 15.62
CA LYS A 26 -10.75 8.05 14.77
C LYS A 26 -11.40 8.02 13.37
N PRO A 27 -11.59 9.19 12.73
CA PRO A 27 -12.12 9.24 11.38
C PRO A 27 -11.18 8.54 10.38
N TRP A 28 -11.73 8.09 9.26
CA TRP A 28 -10.95 7.50 8.17
C TRP A 28 -10.00 8.52 7.54
N LEU A 29 -8.94 8.02 6.90
CA LEU A 29 -7.97 8.85 6.19
C LEU A 29 -8.55 9.35 4.86
N PHE A 30 -8.35 10.64 4.58
CA PHE A 30 -8.67 11.22 3.28
C PHE A 30 -7.46 11.08 2.36
N ARG A 31 -7.52 10.11 1.44
CA ARG A 31 -6.47 9.79 0.47
C ARG A 31 -7.01 9.87 -0.96
N THR A 32 -6.85 11.02 -1.59
CA THR A 32 -7.21 11.19 -3.00
C THR A 32 -6.17 10.52 -3.89
N TYR A 33 -6.61 9.60 -4.74
CA TYR A 33 -5.78 8.99 -5.77
C TYR A 33 -5.44 10.02 -6.85
N ALA A 34 -4.15 10.32 -7.04
CA ALA A 34 -3.71 11.40 -7.90
C ALA A 34 -2.32 11.12 -8.52
N GLY A 35 -2.18 11.52 -9.77
CA GLY A 35 -0.94 11.54 -10.54
C GLY A 35 -1.18 12.35 -11.81
N HIS A 36 -0.15 13.06 -12.27
CA HIS A 36 -0.23 13.95 -13.41
C HIS A 36 1.02 13.82 -14.28
N SER A 37 0.93 14.28 -15.52
CA SER A 37 1.91 14.17 -16.61
C SER A 37 3.39 14.27 -16.30
N THR A 38 3.82 14.94 -15.23
CA THR A 38 5.22 14.93 -14.77
C THR A 38 5.30 14.82 -13.26
N ALA A 39 6.47 14.44 -12.73
CA ALA A 39 6.73 14.39 -11.30
C ALA A 39 6.50 15.75 -10.62
N ALA A 40 6.99 16.85 -11.21
CA ALA A 40 6.80 18.20 -10.70
C ALA A 40 5.32 18.63 -10.64
N LYS A 41 4.54 18.37 -11.70
CA LYS A 41 3.09 18.70 -11.71
C LYS A 41 2.31 17.86 -10.71
N SER A 42 2.71 16.60 -10.54
CA SER A 42 2.13 15.73 -9.50
C SER A 42 2.44 16.25 -8.10
N ASN A 43 3.67 16.70 -7.85
CA ASN A 43 4.05 17.33 -6.58
C ASN A 43 3.23 18.58 -6.27
N GLU A 44 3.06 19.48 -7.25
CA GLU A 44 2.21 20.67 -7.13
C GLU A 44 0.78 20.30 -6.74
N LEU A 45 0.21 19.28 -7.40
CA LEU A 45 -1.12 18.75 -7.09
C LEU A 45 -1.20 18.17 -5.67
N TYR A 46 -0.16 17.45 -5.22
CA TYR A 46 -0.11 16.89 -3.87
C TYR A 46 -0.07 17.98 -2.80
N LYS A 47 0.78 19.00 -2.98
CA LYS A 47 0.85 20.16 -2.08
C LYS A 47 -0.49 20.91 -2.02
N LEU A 48 -1.13 21.11 -3.17
CA LEU A 48 -2.47 21.73 -3.25
C LEU A 48 -3.52 20.91 -2.49
N ASN A 49 -3.54 19.59 -2.66
CA ASN A 49 -4.52 18.75 -1.98
C ASN A 49 -4.29 18.71 -0.46
N ILE A 50 -3.02 18.66 -0.02
CA ILE A 50 -2.66 18.76 1.41
C ILE A 50 -3.15 20.09 1.97
N SER A 51 -2.94 21.22 1.28
CA SER A 51 -3.45 22.52 1.73
C SER A 51 -4.98 22.60 1.81
N LYS A 52 -5.69 21.69 1.14
CA LYS A 52 -7.15 21.56 1.15
C LYS A 52 -7.67 20.50 2.14
N GLY A 53 -6.80 19.94 2.99
CA GLY A 53 -7.18 19.01 4.05
C GLY A 53 -7.00 17.53 3.73
N GLN A 54 -6.33 17.17 2.63
CA GLN A 54 -5.90 15.79 2.40
C GLN A 54 -4.91 15.36 3.47
N THR A 55 -5.13 14.17 4.07
CA THR A 55 -4.37 13.67 5.23
C THR A 55 -3.42 12.51 4.90
N GLY A 56 -3.45 12.02 3.66
CA GLY A 56 -2.47 11.07 3.14
C GLY A 56 -2.36 11.15 1.63
N LEU A 57 -1.26 10.66 1.07
CA LEU A 57 -1.04 10.62 -0.36
C LEU A 57 -1.52 9.30 -0.96
N SER A 58 -1.97 9.32 -2.20
CA SER A 58 -2.24 8.12 -2.99
C SER A 58 -1.77 8.35 -4.42
N ILE A 59 -0.64 7.75 -4.77
CA ILE A 59 0.12 8.04 -5.98
C ILE A 59 -0.35 7.12 -7.12
N ALA A 60 -0.76 7.75 -8.22
CA ALA A 60 -1.10 7.10 -9.48
C ALA A 60 0.09 7.17 -10.45
N PHE A 61 0.62 6.03 -10.88
CA PHE A 61 1.74 5.96 -11.82
C PHE A 61 1.26 5.82 -13.27
N ASP A 62 2.07 6.24 -14.23
CA ASP A 62 1.78 6.00 -15.64
C ASP A 62 1.95 4.52 -16.04
N LEU A 63 1.55 4.17 -17.26
CA LEU A 63 1.59 2.79 -17.72
C LEU A 63 3.03 2.25 -17.88
N PRO A 64 4.01 3.01 -18.43
CA PRO A 64 5.41 2.57 -18.46
C PRO A 64 5.97 2.22 -17.08
N THR A 65 5.77 3.08 -16.08
CA THR A 65 6.23 2.83 -14.69
C THR A 65 5.58 1.57 -14.11
N GLN A 66 4.30 1.34 -14.40
CA GLN A 66 3.57 0.14 -13.95
C GLN A 66 4.08 -1.15 -14.60
N THR A 67 4.57 -1.06 -15.84
CA THR A 67 4.99 -2.20 -16.66
C THR A 67 6.52 -2.37 -16.73
N GLY A 68 7.28 -1.57 -15.97
CA GLY A 68 8.74 -1.71 -15.83
C GLY A 68 9.54 -1.16 -17.00
N TYR A 69 8.98 -0.21 -17.75
CA TYR A 69 9.70 0.50 -18.81
C TYR A 69 10.11 1.90 -18.37
N ASP A 70 11.33 2.28 -18.74
CA ASP A 70 11.77 3.68 -18.66
C ASP A 70 11.05 4.55 -19.69
N SER A 71 11.00 5.86 -19.41
CA SER A 71 10.26 6.81 -20.25
C SER A 71 10.80 6.96 -21.67
N ASP A 72 12.06 6.59 -21.91
CA ASP A 72 12.72 6.60 -23.22
C ASP A 72 12.65 5.25 -23.95
N HIS A 73 12.09 4.22 -23.31
CA HIS A 73 11.91 2.91 -23.93
C HIS A 73 10.94 2.98 -25.12
N GLU A 74 11.21 2.23 -26.19
CA GLU A 74 10.41 2.28 -27.42
C GLU A 74 8.92 1.97 -27.17
N LEU A 75 8.63 1.00 -26.29
CA LEU A 75 7.29 0.59 -25.91
C LEU A 75 6.56 1.58 -24.98
N ALA A 76 7.28 2.53 -24.38
CA ALA A 76 6.68 3.57 -23.52
C ALA A 76 6.10 4.74 -24.33
N ARG A 77 6.50 4.88 -25.60
CA ARG A 77 6.13 6.01 -26.45
C ARG A 77 4.61 6.18 -26.52
N GLY A 78 4.14 7.37 -26.14
CA GLY A 78 2.72 7.75 -26.18
C GLY A 78 1.94 7.45 -24.91
N GLU A 79 2.53 6.72 -23.95
CA GLU A 79 1.90 6.37 -22.67
C GLU A 79 2.56 7.08 -21.47
N VAL A 80 3.75 7.66 -21.66
CA VAL A 80 4.47 8.43 -20.63
C VAL A 80 3.60 9.58 -20.10
N GLY A 81 3.34 9.58 -18.80
CA GLY A 81 2.58 10.62 -18.10
C GLY A 81 1.09 10.71 -18.45
N LYS A 82 0.54 9.78 -19.25
CA LYS A 82 -0.84 9.89 -19.77
C LYS A 82 -1.90 9.59 -18.72
N VAL A 83 -1.65 8.59 -17.88
CA VAL A 83 -2.62 8.07 -16.88
C VAL A 83 -2.12 8.20 -15.43
N GLY A 84 -0.97 8.84 -15.23
CA GLY A 84 -0.35 9.00 -13.93
C GLY A 84 1.04 9.63 -14.06
N VAL A 85 1.79 9.61 -12.98
CA VAL A 85 3.15 10.16 -12.95
C VAL A 85 4.18 9.17 -13.52
N PRO A 86 5.10 9.60 -14.41
CA PRO A 86 6.27 8.80 -14.79
C PRO A 86 7.32 8.82 -13.67
N VAL A 87 7.83 7.65 -13.29
CA VAL A 87 8.94 7.50 -12.34
C VAL A 87 9.87 6.38 -12.82
N SER A 88 11.01 6.76 -13.38
CA SER A 88 12.04 5.82 -13.88
C SER A 88 13.16 5.63 -12.86
N HIS A 89 13.56 6.71 -12.18
CA HIS A 89 14.72 6.70 -11.28
C HIS A 89 14.53 7.57 -10.03
N LEU A 90 15.52 7.55 -9.13
CA LEU A 90 15.49 8.32 -7.88
C LEU A 90 15.30 9.84 -8.11
N GLY A 91 15.81 10.39 -9.22
CA GLY A 91 15.61 11.80 -9.57
C GLY A 91 14.14 12.18 -9.71
N ASP A 92 13.31 11.30 -10.27
CA ASP A 92 11.87 11.53 -10.42
C ASP A 92 11.17 11.46 -9.07
N MET A 93 11.58 10.51 -8.22
CA MET A 93 11.05 10.40 -6.85
C MET A 93 11.36 11.65 -6.03
N ARG A 94 12.56 12.21 -6.17
CA ARG A 94 12.92 13.51 -5.57
C ARG A 94 12.00 14.62 -6.06
N SER A 95 11.80 14.75 -7.37
CA SER A 95 10.90 15.76 -7.93
C SER A 95 9.44 15.55 -7.50
N LEU A 96 8.98 14.30 -7.40
CA LEU A 96 7.61 13.94 -7.04
C LEU A 96 7.27 14.28 -5.59
N LEU A 97 8.24 14.11 -4.69
CA LEU A 97 8.03 14.21 -3.24
C LEU A 97 8.77 15.39 -2.61
N ASP A 98 9.35 16.28 -3.42
CA ASP A 98 10.01 17.50 -2.95
C ASP A 98 9.11 18.31 -2.01
N GLY A 99 9.63 18.66 -0.83
CA GLY A 99 8.91 19.42 0.19
C GLY A 99 7.72 18.71 0.85
N ILE A 100 7.52 17.41 0.61
CA ILE A 100 6.50 16.60 1.31
C ILE A 100 7.14 15.98 2.56
N PRO A 101 6.59 16.19 3.77
CA PRO A 101 7.14 15.62 5.00
C PRO A 101 6.79 14.12 5.11
N LEU A 102 7.65 13.24 4.58
CA LEU A 102 7.37 11.79 4.50
C LEU A 102 7.17 11.13 5.86
N ASP A 103 7.81 11.64 6.93
CA ASP A 103 7.70 11.10 8.27
C ASP A 103 6.37 11.44 8.99
N GLN A 104 5.57 12.32 8.37
CA GLN A 104 4.25 12.73 8.83
C GLN A 104 3.14 12.32 7.85
N MET A 105 3.49 11.79 6.67
CA MET A 105 2.52 11.37 5.67
C MET A 105 2.23 9.88 5.73
N ASN A 106 0.96 9.55 5.46
CA ASN A 106 0.58 8.20 5.09
C ASN A 106 0.51 8.11 3.55
N THR A 107 1.51 7.47 2.95
CA THR A 107 1.63 7.40 1.47
C THR A 107 1.18 6.05 0.94
N SER A 108 0.17 6.05 0.06
CA SER A 108 -0.22 4.89 -0.73
C SER A 108 0.37 4.98 -2.13
N MET A 109 0.88 3.88 -2.65
CA MET A 109 1.38 3.73 -4.02
C MET A 109 0.61 2.61 -4.70
N THR A 110 -0.23 2.96 -5.69
CA THR A 110 -1.00 1.98 -6.47
C THR A 110 -0.11 1.38 -7.55
N ILE A 111 0.76 0.47 -7.13
CA ILE A 111 1.80 -0.13 -7.96
C ILE A 111 1.94 -1.61 -7.63
N ASN A 112 2.20 -2.45 -8.63
CA ASN A 112 2.17 -3.91 -8.51
C ASN A 112 3.46 -4.56 -9.01
N ALA A 113 3.61 -4.84 -10.31
CA ALA A 113 4.77 -5.57 -10.83
C ALA A 113 6.12 -4.91 -10.47
N THR A 114 6.15 -3.58 -10.43
CA THR A 114 7.34 -2.78 -10.06
C THR A 114 7.32 -2.30 -8.61
N ALA A 115 6.43 -2.82 -7.75
CA ALA A 115 6.24 -2.30 -6.40
C ALA A 115 7.49 -2.32 -5.53
N ALA A 116 8.31 -3.38 -5.63
CA ALA A 116 9.59 -3.46 -4.92
C ALA A 116 10.56 -2.35 -5.35
N TRP A 117 10.61 -2.05 -6.66
CA TRP A 117 11.42 -0.96 -7.19
C TRP A 117 10.96 0.40 -6.67
N LEU A 118 9.67 0.72 -6.78
CA LEU A 118 9.13 2.01 -6.33
C LEU A 118 9.26 2.19 -4.82
N LEU A 119 9.07 1.12 -4.03
CA LEU A 119 9.35 1.16 -2.59
C LEU A 119 10.83 1.44 -2.31
N SER A 120 11.75 0.85 -3.07
CA SER A 120 13.19 1.10 -2.89
C SER A 120 13.56 2.56 -3.18
N LEU A 121 12.98 3.18 -4.21
CA LEU A 121 13.18 4.60 -4.52
C LEU A 121 12.62 5.50 -3.43
N TYR A 122 11.43 5.16 -2.91
CA TYR A 122 10.81 5.90 -1.81
C TYR A 122 11.66 5.85 -0.54
N VAL A 123 12.15 4.66 -0.17
CA VAL A 123 13.04 4.47 1.00
C VAL A 123 14.37 5.20 0.80
N ALA A 124 14.98 5.10 -0.39
CA ALA A 124 16.24 5.81 -0.68
C ALA A 124 16.07 7.33 -0.56
N PHE A 125 14.95 7.89 -1.04
CA PHE A 125 14.68 9.31 -0.89
C PHE A 125 14.44 9.72 0.58
N ALA A 126 13.79 8.87 1.38
CA ALA A 126 13.66 9.08 2.82
C ALA A 126 15.02 9.05 3.54
N ASP A 127 15.89 8.11 3.16
CA ASP A 127 17.25 8.01 3.70
C ASP A 127 18.09 9.26 3.37
N GLU A 128 17.97 9.82 2.14
CA GLU A 128 18.63 11.07 1.75
C GLU A 128 18.18 12.27 2.61
N GLN A 129 16.94 12.25 3.09
CA GLN A 129 16.41 13.27 4.01
C GLN A 129 16.75 12.99 5.48
N GLY A 130 17.47 11.90 5.78
CA GLY A 130 17.76 11.47 7.15
C GLY A 130 16.52 11.03 7.93
N ILE A 131 15.44 10.65 7.25
CA ILE A 131 14.21 10.19 7.89
C ILE A 131 14.41 8.74 8.34
N PRO A 132 14.25 8.41 9.63
CA PRO A 132 14.33 7.03 10.07
C PRO A 132 13.25 6.18 9.39
N ARG A 133 13.65 5.08 8.74
CA ARG A 133 12.77 4.16 8.03
C ARG A 133 11.59 3.65 8.88
N SER A 134 11.78 3.55 10.21
CA SER A 134 10.74 3.18 11.19
C SER A 134 9.60 4.21 11.35
N LYS A 135 9.77 5.43 10.83
CA LYS A 135 8.70 6.45 10.77
C LYS A 135 7.86 6.37 9.49
N LEU A 136 8.37 5.74 8.43
CA LEU A 136 7.68 5.69 7.15
C LEU A 136 6.38 4.90 7.28
N THR A 137 5.27 5.56 6.99
CA THR A 137 3.93 4.97 7.06
C THR A 137 3.31 5.01 5.67
N GLY A 138 2.84 3.87 5.18
CA GLY A 138 2.32 3.82 3.83
C GLY A 138 1.88 2.44 3.39
N THR A 139 1.59 2.32 2.10
CA THR A 139 1.12 1.10 1.46
C THR A 139 1.64 1.05 0.04
N ILE A 140 2.16 -0.10 -0.39
CA ILE A 140 2.21 -0.45 -1.81
C ILE A 140 1.08 -1.45 -2.10
N GLN A 141 0.47 -1.40 -3.28
CA GLN A 141 -0.59 -2.35 -3.61
C GLN A 141 -0.01 -3.78 -3.69
N ASN A 142 1.03 -4.00 -4.49
CA ASN A 142 1.84 -5.23 -4.50
C ASN A 142 0.99 -6.52 -4.49
N ASP A 143 -0.03 -6.57 -5.34
CA ASP A 143 -0.92 -7.70 -5.53
C ASP A 143 -0.84 -8.13 -7.00
N ILE A 144 0.02 -9.10 -7.30
CA ILE A 144 0.22 -9.54 -8.69
C ILE A 144 -0.86 -10.52 -9.16
N ILE A 145 -1.52 -11.25 -8.25
CA ILE A 145 -2.49 -12.28 -8.65
C ILE A 145 -3.65 -11.63 -9.40
N LYS A 146 -4.19 -10.52 -8.88
CA LYS A 146 -5.23 -9.76 -9.59
C LYS A 146 -4.76 -9.12 -10.90
N GLU A 147 -3.46 -8.88 -11.09
CA GLU A 147 -2.95 -8.40 -12.38
C GLU A 147 -3.18 -9.42 -13.50
N TYR A 148 -2.95 -10.70 -13.23
CA TYR A 148 -3.20 -11.75 -14.23
C TYR A 148 -4.68 -11.97 -14.51
N LEU A 149 -5.54 -11.71 -13.51
CA LEU A 149 -6.97 -12.01 -13.60
C LEU A 149 -7.82 -10.88 -14.17
N SER A 150 -7.44 -9.61 -13.96
CA SER A 150 -8.32 -8.48 -14.33
C SER A 150 -7.63 -7.23 -14.87
N ARG A 151 -6.38 -6.94 -14.54
CA ARG A 151 -5.78 -5.62 -14.78
C ARG A 151 -4.66 -5.57 -15.82
N GLY A 152 -3.90 -6.64 -15.98
CA GLY A 152 -2.95 -6.83 -17.09
C GLY A 152 -1.59 -6.13 -16.97
N THR A 153 -1.25 -5.50 -15.83
CA THR A 153 0.05 -4.81 -15.65
C THR A 153 1.09 -5.69 -14.92
N TYR A 154 1.19 -6.96 -15.33
CA TYR A 154 2.23 -7.88 -14.86
C TYR A 154 3.48 -7.82 -15.75
N VAL A 155 4.64 -8.16 -15.18
CA VAL A 155 5.94 -8.17 -15.89
C VAL A 155 6.53 -9.59 -15.93
N PHE A 156 6.63 -10.24 -14.77
CA PHE A 156 7.19 -11.59 -14.67
C PHE A 156 6.09 -12.66 -14.69
N PRO A 157 6.43 -13.95 -14.87
CA PRO A 157 5.52 -15.06 -14.61
C PRO A 157 5.07 -15.15 -13.15
N PRO A 158 4.01 -15.92 -12.82
CA PRO A 158 3.43 -15.94 -11.46
C PRO A 158 4.40 -16.29 -10.33
N GLU A 159 5.23 -17.32 -10.50
CA GLU A 159 6.16 -17.79 -9.46
C GLU A 159 7.22 -16.74 -9.05
N PRO A 160 8.02 -16.15 -9.98
CA PRO A 160 8.96 -15.09 -9.60
C PRO A 160 8.26 -13.84 -9.06
N SER A 161 7.05 -13.52 -9.53
CA SER A 161 6.28 -12.40 -8.97
C SER A 161 5.87 -12.63 -7.51
N LEU A 162 5.40 -13.84 -7.17
CA LEU A 162 5.10 -14.20 -5.78
C LEU A 162 6.34 -14.19 -4.90
N ARG A 163 7.49 -14.63 -5.43
CA ARG A 163 8.77 -14.51 -4.73
C ARG A 163 9.10 -13.05 -4.40
N LEU A 164 8.93 -12.12 -5.34
CA LEU A 164 9.18 -10.68 -5.11
C LEU A 164 8.23 -10.09 -4.06
N ILE A 165 6.95 -10.48 -4.08
CA ILE A 165 5.99 -10.09 -3.03
C ILE A 165 6.50 -10.55 -1.66
N LYS A 166 6.89 -11.82 -1.54
CA LYS A 166 7.43 -12.40 -0.31
C LYS A 166 8.70 -11.68 0.16
N ASP A 167 9.67 -11.46 -0.73
CA ASP A 167 10.92 -10.74 -0.39
C ASP A 167 10.62 -9.30 0.07
N THR A 168 9.65 -8.62 -0.55
CA THR A 168 9.20 -7.28 -0.17
C THR A 168 8.52 -7.27 1.21
N ILE A 169 7.67 -8.25 1.51
CA ILE A 169 7.04 -8.40 2.83
C ILE A 169 8.11 -8.62 3.91
N VAL A 170 9.04 -9.55 3.69
CA VAL A 170 10.12 -9.84 4.65
C VAL A 170 10.98 -8.60 4.88
N PHE A 171 11.36 -7.88 3.83
CA PHE A 171 12.07 -6.60 3.95
C PHE A 171 11.28 -5.59 4.78
N SER A 172 10.01 -5.37 4.46
CA SER A 172 9.20 -4.36 5.15
C SER A 172 9.02 -4.65 6.63
N THR A 173 8.85 -5.91 7.03
CA THR A 173 8.72 -6.27 8.46
C THR A 173 9.97 -5.95 9.28
N ARG A 174 11.15 -5.91 8.65
CA ARG A 174 12.44 -5.64 9.32
C ARG A 174 12.84 -4.18 9.24
N GLU A 175 12.73 -3.58 8.07
CA GLU A 175 13.34 -2.30 7.75
C GLU A 175 12.37 -1.12 7.78
N VAL A 176 11.09 -1.34 7.42
CA VAL A 176 10.03 -0.32 7.38
C VAL A 176 8.75 -0.83 8.05
N PRO A 177 8.77 -1.12 9.36
CA PRO A 177 7.72 -1.90 10.05
C PRO A 177 6.33 -1.25 10.11
N LYS A 178 6.21 0.04 9.78
CA LYS A 178 4.93 0.76 9.67
C LYS A 178 4.39 0.82 8.23
N TRP A 179 5.10 0.23 7.28
CA TRP A 179 4.67 0.10 5.90
C TRP A 179 3.79 -1.12 5.73
N ASN A 180 2.69 -0.99 4.99
CA ASN A 180 1.85 -2.11 4.56
C ASN A 180 2.44 -2.65 3.24
N PRO A 181 3.12 -3.81 3.24
CA PRO A 181 3.88 -4.28 2.08
C PRO A 181 3.03 -4.86 0.95
N THR A 182 1.74 -5.06 1.19
CA THR A 182 0.77 -5.51 0.19
C THR A 182 -0.63 -5.07 0.62
N ASN A 183 -1.51 -4.89 -0.37
CA ASN A 183 -2.92 -4.63 -0.21
C ASN A 183 -3.67 -5.51 -1.21
N VAL A 184 -4.23 -6.62 -0.71
CA VAL A 184 -5.05 -7.56 -1.50
C VAL A 184 -6.26 -6.81 -2.05
N CYS A 185 -6.28 -6.60 -3.36
CA CYS A 185 -7.14 -5.63 -4.00
C CYS A 185 -8.25 -6.32 -4.80
N SER A 186 -9.44 -6.38 -4.20
CA SER A 186 -10.61 -6.99 -4.80
C SER A 186 -11.31 -6.10 -5.83
N TYR A 187 -11.16 -4.77 -5.70
CA TYR A 187 -11.83 -3.76 -6.54
C TYR A 187 -11.72 -4.05 -8.04
N HIS A 188 -10.52 -4.34 -8.54
CA HIS A 188 -10.32 -4.60 -9.97
C HIS A 188 -10.98 -5.89 -10.47
N LEU A 189 -11.19 -6.88 -9.58
CA LEU A 189 -11.91 -8.10 -9.93
C LEU A 189 -13.39 -7.78 -10.16
N GLN A 190 -13.98 -6.94 -9.30
CA GLN A 190 -15.35 -6.45 -9.46
C GLN A 190 -15.50 -5.60 -10.73
N GLU A 191 -14.58 -4.67 -10.99
CA GLU A 191 -14.59 -3.85 -12.22
C GLU A 191 -14.47 -4.70 -13.50
N ALA A 192 -13.83 -5.88 -13.41
CA ALA A 192 -13.77 -6.86 -14.50
C ALA A 192 -15.00 -7.78 -14.58
N GLY A 193 -15.99 -7.59 -13.70
CA GLY A 193 -17.27 -8.32 -13.72
C GLY A 193 -17.41 -9.44 -12.70
N ALA A 194 -16.52 -9.56 -11.72
CA ALA A 194 -16.71 -10.51 -10.62
C ALA A 194 -17.96 -10.15 -9.80
N THR A 195 -18.81 -11.14 -9.54
CA THR A 195 -19.91 -11.01 -8.57
C THR A 195 -19.36 -10.80 -7.16
N PRO A 196 -20.12 -10.26 -6.20
CA PRO A 196 -19.65 -10.07 -4.81
C PRO A 196 -19.09 -11.35 -4.15
N VAL A 197 -19.66 -12.51 -4.48
CA VAL A 197 -19.17 -13.81 -3.97
C VAL A 197 -17.81 -14.16 -4.58
N GLN A 198 -17.65 -13.95 -5.89
CA GLN A 198 -16.36 -14.18 -6.57
C GLN A 198 -15.30 -13.20 -6.09
N GLU A 199 -15.64 -11.92 -5.96
CA GLU A 199 -14.75 -10.89 -5.44
C GLU A 199 -14.16 -11.31 -4.08
N LEU A 200 -15.02 -11.70 -3.13
CA LEU A 200 -14.60 -12.14 -1.82
C LEU A 200 -13.77 -13.43 -1.88
N ALA A 201 -14.23 -14.42 -2.64
CA ALA A 201 -13.53 -15.70 -2.76
C ALA A 201 -12.13 -15.55 -3.34
N PHE A 202 -11.99 -14.78 -4.43
CA PHE A 202 -10.71 -14.53 -5.08
C PHE A 202 -9.77 -13.71 -4.20
N ALA A 203 -10.27 -12.67 -3.52
CA ALA A 203 -9.46 -11.88 -2.60
C ALA A 203 -8.93 -12.74 -1.43
N LEU A 204 -9.79 -13.56 -0.81
CA LEU A 204 -9.37 -14.44 0.29
C LEU A 204 -8.39 -15.53 -0.20
N ALA A 205 -8.61 -16.10 -1.39
CA ALA A 205 -7.68 -17.07 -1.97
C ALA A 205 -6.30 -16.44 -2.27
N THR A 206 -6.28 -15.21 -2.81
CA THR A 206 -5.05 -14.42 -2.99
C THR A 206 -4.33 -14.20 -1.67
N ALA A 207 -5.06 -13.80 -0.62
CA ALA A 207 -4.48 -13.60 0.70
C ALA A 207 -3.83 -14.88 1.26
N ILE A 208 -4.53 -16.01 1.15
CA ILE A 208 -4.00 -17.32 1.57
C ILE A 208 -2.72 -17.66 0.80
N ALA A 209 -2.72 -17.54 -0.52
CA ALA A 209 -1.56 -17.85 -1.35
C ALA A 209 -0.33 -17.00 -0.98
N VAL A 210 -0.51 -15.70 -0.75
CA VAL A 210 0.56 -14.80 -0.31
C VAL A 210 1.06 -15.18 1.09
N LEU A 211 0.15 -15.41 2.03
CA LEU A 211 0.51 -15.78 3.41
C LEU A 211 1.24 -17.12 3.49
N ASP A 212 0.80 -18.12 2.74
CA ASP A 212 1.46 -19.43 2.67
C ASP A 212 2.86 -19.32 2.06
N THR A 213 3.01 -18.50 1.01
CA THR A 213 4.31 -18.22 0.40
C THR A 213 5.28 -17.57 1.38
N VAL A 214 4.81 -16.62 2.19
CA VAL A 214 5.61 -15.97 3.23
C VAL A 214 5.93 -16.93 4.37
N LYS A 215 4.97 -17.75 4.80
CA LYS A 215 5.17 -18.71 5.90
C LYS A 215 6.20 -19.79 5.56
N ALA A 216 6.35 -20.14 4.28
CA ALA A 216 7.30 -21.14 3.81
C ALA A 216 8.76 -20.65 3.72
N SER A 217 9.04 -19.38 4.01
CA SER A 217 10.36 -18.75 3.85
C SER A 217 11.31 -18.96 5.02
#